data_AF-A0A2G6DM97-F1
#
_entry.id   AF-A0A2G6DM97-F1
#
_cell.length_a   1.000
_cell.length_b   1.000
_cell.length_c   1.000
_cell.angle_alpha   90.00
_cell.angle_beta   90.00
_cell.angle_gamma   90.00
#
_symmetry.space_group_name_H-M   'P 1'
#
loop_
_entity.id
_entity.type
_entity.pdbx_description
1 polymer ?
#
loop_
_entity_poly.entity_id
_entity_poly.type
_entity_poly.pdbx_seq_one_letter_code
_entity_poly.pdbx_strand_id
1 'polypeptide(L)'
;MSESLAWQPSLTEASPSLFSTSFCVLDLETTGVGGESAITEIGAVVVRGGEVEKKFQSLVNPGIRIDPMITAITGITNEMVAEAPGIASVLPSFLEFAKNSVWVAHNARFDIGFLKR
;
A
#
# COMPACT_ATOMS: atom_id res chain seq x y z
N MET A 1 -1.62 3.29 -39.05
CA MET A 1 -0.67 2.65 -38.12
C MET A 1 -1.51 1.82 -37.18
N SER A 2 -1.53 0.52 -37.41
CA SER A 2 -2.39 -0.45 -36.72
C SER A 2 -1.91 -0.61 -35.28
N GLU A 3 -2.71 -0.21 -34.31
CA GLU A 3 -2.48 -0.54 -32.90
C GLU A 3 -2.59 -2.05 -32.77
N SER A 4 -1.47 -2.71 -32.46
CA SER A 4 -1.47 -4.12 -32.12
C SER A 4 -2.26 -4.30 -30.83
N LEU A 5 -3.47 -4.87 -30.93
CA LEU A 5 -4.12 -5.47 -29.77
C LEU A 5 -3.10 -6.41 -29.13
N ALA A 6 -2.70 -6.11 -27.90
CA ALA A 6 -1.90 -7.02 -27.10
C ALA A 6 -2.69 -8.33 -26.98
N TRP A 7 -2.21 -9.37 -27.65
CA TRP A 7 -2.70 -10.73 -27.50
C TRP A 7 -2.65 -11.06 -26.01
N GLN A 8 -3.82 -11.21 -25.38
CA GLN A 8 -3.91 -11.76 -24.03
C GLN A 8 -3.85 -13.29 -24.18
N PRO A 9 -2.75 -13.96 -23.81
CA PRO A 9 -2.64 -15.39 -24.01
C PRO A 9 -3.78 -16.09 -23.27
N SER A 10 -4.32 -17.13 -23.92
CA SER A 10 -5.36 -18.00 -23.35
C SER A 10 -5.02 -18.42 -21.93
N LEU A 11 -6.03 -18.55 -21.06
CA LEU A 11 -5.95 -19.00 -19.65
C LEU A 11 -5.33 -20.41 -19.44
N THR A 12 -4.73 -21.00 -20.46
CA THR A 12 -4.26 -22.38 -20.53
C THR A 12 -2.74 -22.52 -20.51
N GLU A 13 -2.02 -21.63 -19.82
CA GLU A 13 -0.68 -21.92 -19.28
C GLU A 13 -0.61 -21.54 -17.80
N ALA A 14 -0.29 -22.55 -16.97
CA ALA A 14 0.17 -22.61 -15.57
C ALA A 14 0.10 -21.37 -14.64
N SER A 15 -0.89 -20.49 -14.77
CA SER A 15 -1.10 -19.40 -13.83
C SER A 15 -1.66 -19.96 -12.52
N PRO A 16 -1.14 -19.55 -11.35
CA PRO A 16 -1.69 -20.00 -10.09
C PRO A 16 -3.17 -19.62 -10.00
N SER A 17 -3.99 -20.52 -9.47
CA SER A 17 -5.38 -20.20 -9.17
C SER A 17 -5.46 -18.99 -8.23
N LEU A 18 -6.57 -18.24 -8.26
CA LEU A 18 -6.79 -17.17 -7.28
C LEU A 18 -6.70 -17.71 -5.84
N PHE A 19 -7.17 -18.94 -5.62
CA PHE A 19 -7.10 -19.59 -4.31
C PHE A 19 -5.64 -19.80 -3.83
N SER A 20 -4.72 -20.14 -4.73
CA SER A 20 -3.29 -20.34 -4.41
C SER A 20 -2.44 -19.07 -4.51
N THR A 21 -3.01 -17.95 -4.95
CA THR A 21 -2.32 -16.67 -5.14
C THR A 21 -2.30 -15.87 -3.85
N SER A 22 -1.15 -15.28 -3.51
CA SER A 22 -1.04 -14.32 -2.40
C SER A 22 -1.47 -12.94 -2.87
N PHE A 23 -2.36 -12.30 -2.12
CA PHE A 23 -2.76 -10.91 -2.31
C PHE A 23 -2.29 -10.09 -1.12
N CYS A 24 -1.46 -9.07 -1.35
CA CYS A 24 -1.17 -8.05 -0.34
C CYS A 24 -2.23 -6.97 -0.47
N VAL A 25 -3.20 -7.00 0.43
CA VAL A 25 -4.21 -5.95 0.57
C VAL A 25 -3.59 -4.84 1.42
N LEU A 26 -3.46 -3.65 0.86
CA LEU A 26 -2.81 -2.50 1.51
C LEU A 26 -3.73 -1.29 1.53
N ASP A 27 -3.47 -0.42 2.49
CA ASP A 27 -4.11 0.87 2.68
C ASP A 27 -3.09 1.85 3.28
N LEU A 28 -3.14 3.10 2.83
CA LEU A 28 -2.27 4.17 3.31
C LEU A 28 -3.09 5.33 3.89
N GLU A 29 -2.66 5.80 5.05
CA GLU A 29 -3.07 7.10 5.56
C GLU A 29 -2.00 8.14 5.24
N THR A 30 -2.42 9.35 4.90
CA THR A 30 -1.52 10.41 4.42
C THR A 30 -1.88 11.76 5.02
N THR A 31 -0.96 12.73 4.92
CA THR A 31 -1.21 14.13 5.30
C THR A 31 -2.12 14.89 4.32
N GLY A 32 -2.74 14.20 3.35
CA GLY A 32 -3.56 14.76 2.29
C GLY A 32 -3.40 14.02 0.96
N VAL A 33 -4.04 14.53 -0.09
CA VAL A 33 -4.09 13.87 -1.42
C VAL A 33 -3.12 14.46 -2.46
N GLY A 34 -2.34 15.48 -2.07
CA GLY A 34 -1.51 16.27 -2.98
C GLY A 34 -0.11 15.69 -3.24
N GLY A 35 0.63 16.34 -4.15
CA GLY A 35 2.02 16.00 -4.46
C GLY A 35 2.96 16.17 -3.26
N GLU A 36 2.72 17.21 -2.46
CA GLU A 36 3.48 17.56 -1.24
C GLU A 36 3.04 16.76 0.00
N SER A 37 2.00 15.92 -0.11
CA SER A 37 1.53 15.10 0.99
C SER A 37 2.47 13.91 1.22
N ALA A 38 2.54 13.46 2.48
CA ALA A 38 3.40 12.37 2.92
C ALA A 38 2.59 11.27 3.61
N ILE A 39 3.15 10.06 3.69
CA ILE A 39 2.53 8.89 4.34
C ILE A 39 2.62 9.05 5.86
N THR A 40 1.54 8.77 6.57
CA THR A 40 1.46 8.72 8.04
C THR A 40 1.24 7.32 8.59
N GLU A 41 0.71 6.39 7.78
CA GLU A 41 0.60 4.97 8.13
C GLU A 41 0.68 4.08 6.88
N ILE A 42 1.24 2.88 7.05
CA ILE A 42 1.09 1.77 6.12
C ILE A 42 0.42 0.61 6.84
N GLY A 43 -0.79 0.25 6.42
CA GLY A 43 -1.51 -0.95 6.86
C GLY A 43 -1.56 -1.99 5.74
N ALA A 44 -1.27 -3.25 6.04
CA ALA A 44 -1.41 -4.32 5.05
C ALA A 44 -1.62 -5.71 5.64
N VAL A 45 -2.27 -6.57 4.85
CA VAL A 45 -2.39 -8.01 5.12
C VAL A 45 -2.06 -8.79 3.86
N VAL A 46 -1.39 -9.94 4.01
CA VAL A 46 -1.29 -10.91 2.92
C VAL A 46 -2.32 -12.02 3.14
N VAL A 47 -3.15 -12.21 2.13
CA VAL A 47 -4.24 -13.20 2.10
C VAL A 47 -3.93 -14.26 1.05
N ARG A 48 -4.15 -15.53 1.38
CA ARG A 48 -4.08 -16.66 0.43
C ARG A 48 -5.20 -17.64 0.76
N GLY A 49 -5.92 -18.13 -0.24
CA GLY A 49 -6.99 -19.10 -0.03
C GLY A 49 -8.15 -18.62 0.85
N GLY A 50 -8.32 -17.29 0.98
CA GLY A 50 -9.31 -16.68 1.88
C GLY A 50 -8.82 -16.46 3.31
N GLU A 51 -7.61 -16.88 3.66
CA GLU A 51 -7.04 -16.77 5.01
C GLU A 51 -5.94 -15.70 5.07
N VAL A 52 -5.85 -14.99 6.20
CA VAL A 52 -4.77 -14.01 6.45
C VAL A 52 -3.52 -14.75 6.93
N GLU A 53 -2.46 -14.72 6.14
CA GLU A 53 -1.19 -15.38 6.48
C GLU A 53 -0.28 -14.49 7.32
N LYS A 54 -0.28 -13.18 7.05
CA LYS A 54 0.56 -12.20 7.76
C LYS A 54 -0.05 -10.82 7.72
N LYS A 55 0.32 -10.01 8.71
CA LYS A 55 -0.12 -8.62 8.88
C LYS A 55 1.08 -7.70 9.01
N PHE A 56 0.96 -6.49 8.51
CA PHE A 56 1.91 -5.40 8.65
C PHE A 56 1.15 -4.15 9.05
N GLN A 57 1.68 -3.41 10.01
CA GLN A 57 1.19 -2.09 10.36
C GLN A 57 2.37 -1.27 10.86
N SER A 58 2.49 -0.05 10.37
CA SER A 58 3.44 0.92 10.91
C SER A 58 2.90 2.32 10.74
N LEU A 59 2.90 3.08 11.83
CA LEU A 59 2.92 4.54 11.73
C LEU A 59 4.22 4.99 11.05
N VAL A 60 4.15 6.12 10.38
CA VAL A 60 5.26 6.74 9.68
C VAL A 60 5.34 8.20 10.12
N ASN A 61 6.53 8.65 10.51
CA ASN A 61 6.75 10.08 10.70
C ASN A 61 6.82 10.75 9.32
N PRO A 62 5.85 11.61 8.95
CA PRO A 62 5.79 12.23 7.64
C PRO A 62 6.82 13.35 7.46
N GLY A 63 7.51 13.77 8.52
CA GLY A 63 8.44 14.91 8.51
C GLY A 63 7.77 16.29 8.37
N ILE A 64 6.44 16.33 8.33
CA ILE A 64 5.61 17.53 8.21
C ILE A 64 4.42 17.48 9.16
N ARG A 65 3.84 18.64 9.47
CA ARG A 65 2.67 18.72 10.36
C ARG A 65 1.42 18.16 9.68
N ILE A 66 0.68 17.31 10.40
CA ILE A 66 -0.65 16.84 10.00
C ILE A 66 -1.67 17.93 10.34
N ASP A 67 -2.46 18.35 9.35
CA ASP A 67 -3.55 19.32 9.53
C ASP A 67 -4.66 18.71 10.40
N PRO A 68 -5.28 19.47 11.33
CA PRO A 68 -6.38 18.96 12.16
C PRO A 68 -7.55 18.35 11.37
N MET A 69 -7.83 18.82 10.16
CA MET A 69 -8.85 18.23 9.29
C MET A 69 -8.47 16.81 8.87
N ILE A 70 -7.21 16.57 8.54
CA ILE A 70 -6.72 15.24 8.18
C ILE A 70 -6.77 14.33 9.40
N THR A 71 -6.32 14.80 10.57
CA THR A 71 -6.47 14.07 11.83
C THR A 71 -7.93 13.71 12.12
N ALA A 72 -8.89 14.58 11.80
CA ALA A 72 -10.31 14.29 11.98
C ALA A 72 -10.85 13.19 11.04
N ILE A 73 -10.19 12.96 9.89
CA ILE A 73 -10.55 11.93 8.91
C ILE A 73 -9.88 10.60 9.25
N THR A 74 -8.58 10.64 9.50
CA THR A 74 -7.73 9.43 9.64
C THR A 74 -7.58 8.97 11.09
N GLY A 75 -7.83 9.86 12.06
CA GLY A 75 -7.57 9.63 13.47
C GLY A 75 -6.09 9.73 13.86
N ILE A 76 -5.17 9.94 12.92
CA ILE A 76 -3.73 10.01 13.19
C ILE A 76 -3.34 11.43 13.60
N THR A 77 -2.74 11.53 14.79
CA THR A 77 -2.33 12.80 15.39
C THR A 77 -0.84 13.07 15.16
N ASN A 78 -0.41 14.34 15.30
CA ASN A 78 1.00 14.69 15.22
C ASN A 78 1.82 14.00 16.32
N GLU A 79 1.23 13.79 17.49
CA GLU A 79 1.84 13.15 18.65
C GLU A 79 2.09 11.65 18.40
N MET A 80 1.16 10.97 17.72
CA MET A 80 1.32 9.54 17.37
C MET A 80 2.50 9.30 16.44
N VAL A 81 2.76 10.22 15.51
CA VAL A 81 3.80 10.05 14.49
C VAL A 81 5.14 10.71 14.84
N ALA A 82 5.20 11.50 15.93
CA ALA A 82 6.41 12.25 16.30
C ALA A 82 7.64 11.35 16.48
N GLU A 83 7.47 10.22 17.17
CA GLU A 83 8.53 9.24 17.44
C GLU A 83 8.47 8.03 16.49
N ALA A 84 7.58 8.05 15.49
CA ALA A 84 7.48 6.98 14.52
C ALA A 84 8.70 6.97 13.58
N PRO A 85 9.08 5.81 13.01
CA PRO A 85 10.12 5.76 12.00
C PRO A 85 9.72 6.55 10.75
N GLY A 86 10.69 7.20 10.10
CA GLY A 86 10.48 7.84 8.80
C GLY A 86 10.28 6.82 7.67
N ILE A 87 9.69 7.26 6.56
CA ILE A 87 9.35 6.36 5.43
C ILE A 87 10.54 5.59 4.88
N ALA A 88 11.74 6.18 4.87
CA ALA A 88 12.97 5.52 4.41
C ALA A 88 13.32 4.27 5.23
N SER A 89 12.89 4.19 6.49
CA SER A 89 13.07 3.02 7.35
C SER A 89 11.92 2.00 7.19
N VAL A 90 10.68 2.46 6.98
CA VAL A 90 9.49 1.59 6.95
C VAL A 90 9.31 0.93 5.59
N LEU A 91 9.53 1.66 4.50
CA LEU A 91 9.25 1.20 3.14
C LEU A 91 10.02 -0.09 2.78
N PRO A 92 11.32 -0.25 3.08
CA PRO A 92 12.03 -1.50 2.79
C PRO A 92 11.40 -2.72 3.49
N SER A 93 10.98 -2.56 4.75
CA SER A 93 10.31 -3.62 5.51
C SER A 93 8.95 -3.96 4.93
N PHE A 94 8.17 -2.95 4.50
CA PHE A 94 6.90 -3.16 3.82
C PHE A 94 7.08 -3.88 2.47
N LEU A 95 8.09 -3.52 1.68
CA LEU A 95 8.34 -4.16 0.38
C LEU A 95 8.74 -5.63 0.53
N GLU A 96 9.56 -5.97 1.53
CA GLU A 96 9.88 -7.37 1.82
C GLU A 96 8.63 -8.11 2.34
N PHE A 97 7.79 -7.46 3.15
CA PHE A 97 6.49 -8.01 3.55
C PHE A 97 5.59 -8.27 2.32
N ALA A 98 5.49 -7.35 1.36
CA ALA A 98 4.59 -7.47 0.20
C ALA A 98 5.16 -8.32 -0.94
N LYS A 99 6.38 -8.85 -0.79
CA LYS A 99 7.07 -9.62 -1.83
C LYS A 99 6.29 -10.87 -2.25
N ASN A 100 6.37 -11.20 -3.54
CA ASN A 100 5.72 -12.37 -4.16
C ASN A 100 4.19 -12.38 -3.99
N SER A 101 3.55 -11.21 -3.98
CA SER A 101 2.10 -11.07 -3.90
C SER A 101 1.57 -10.11 -4.96
N VAL A 102 0.30 -10.27 -5.31
CA VAL A 102 -0.46 -9.30 -6.10
C VAL A 102 -0.98 -8.20 -5.16
N TRP A 103 -0.75 -6.94 -5.51
CA TRP A 103 -1.15 -5.82 -4.65
C TRP A 103 -2.59 -5.43 -4.90
N VAL A 104 -3.35 -5.21 -3.83
CA VAL A 104 -4.77 -4.90 -3.85
C VAL A 104 -5.04 -3.71 -2.94
N ALA A 105 -5.71 -2.68 -3.45
CA ALA A 105 -6.12 -1.52 -2.65
C ALA A 105 -7.39 -0.92 -3.25
N HIS A 106 -8.19 -0.26 -2.41
CA HIS A 106 -9.34 0.50 -2.88
C HIS A 106 -8.82 1.81 -3.49
N ASN A 107 -9.09 2.05 -4.78
CA ASN A 107 -8.44 3.15 -5.52
C ASN A 107 -6.90 3.04 -5.55
N ALA A 108 -6.37 1.86 -5.87
CA ALA A 108 -4.93 1.56 -5.85
C ALA A 108 -4.01 2.58 -6.55
N ARG A 109 -4.51 3.39 -7.49
CA ARG A 109 -3.71 4.48 -8.07
C ARG A 109 -3.21 5.47 -7.02
N PHE A 110 -3.97 5.70 -5.96
CA PHE A 110 -3.60 6.55 -4.83
C PHE A 110 -2.42 5.94 -4.07
N ASP A 111 -2.58 4.74 -3.51
CA ASP A 111 -1.57 4.10 -2.66
C ASP A 111 -0.27 3.84 -3.42
N ILE A 112 -0.39 3.27 -4.61
CA ILE A 112 0.76 2.98 -5.48
C ILE A 112 1.44 4.29 -5.92
N GLY A 113 0.69 5.38 -6.07
CA GLY A 113 1.23 6.70 -6.37
C GLY A 113 2.08 7.26 -5.23
N PHE A 114 1.70 7.02 -3.97
CA PHE A 114 2.53 7.36 -2.81
C PHE A 114 3.78 6.48 -2.72
N LEU A 115 3.66 5.17 -2.93
CA LEU A 115 4.79 4.22 -2.78
C LEU A 115 5.85 4.32 -3.89
N LYS A 116 5.56 4.99 -5.01
CA LYS A 116 6.48 5.20 -6.13
C LYS A 116 7.27 6.51 -6.06
N ARG A 117 6.98 7.37 -5.09
CA ARG A 117 7.66 8.66 -4.93
C ARG A 117 9.04 8.53 -4.31
#